data_AF-A0A521ZTU8-F1
#
_entry.id   AF-A0A521ZTU8-F1
#
_cell.length_a   1.000
_cell.length_b   1.000
_cell.length_c   1.000
_cell.angle_alpha   90.00
_cell.angle_beta   90.00
_cell.angle_gamma   90.00
#
_symmetry.space_group_name_H-M   'P 1'
#
loop_
_entity.id
_entity.type
_entity.pdbx_description
1 polymer ?
#
loop_
_entity_poly.entity_id
_entity_poly.type
_entity_poly.pdbx_seq_one_letter_code
_entity_poly.pdbx_strand_id
1 'polypeptide(L)'
;MEESKLEAYYYPMLVSAVSGRPNTAEELVARWKFFKSLPQIFRDILMSQEVPLAVKYISEQYTLGEARTTELSRIIRGVFFGELTKEQLSQAVAQRLGIQEQRAAQEIAKLIDTRILSITPKPEEPDLSGLNQLSISEAIRRYKGVGEQLVSANPLKLRIFPSPVKPSIKNWIADYQDNLGVQKHEMMERGNYLFHSENTKRLTAGERQKLGIVLKSLDDNSPVLVNPELQEIVFPRMEGGAQMETPVSQGPAQSQGGVRFSSSQTLPAERGAAPQRPSLGNRPGGGMV
;
A
#
# COMPACT_ATOMS: atom_id res chain seq x y z
N MET A 1 24.21 -27.34 5.81
CA MET A 1 22.99 -26.53 6.03
C MET A 1 21.83 -27.49 5.91
N GLU A 2 21.32 -28.00 7.02
CA GLU A 2 20.07 -28.76 7.04
C GLU A 2 18.96 -27.83 6.58
N GLU A 3 18.33 -28.15 5.45
CA GLU A 3 17.09 -27.51 5.03
C GLU A 3 16.08 -27.65 6.18
N SER A 4 15.72 -26.52 6.77
CA SER A 4 14.67 -26.41 7.76
C SER A 4 13.40 -27.03 7.18
N LYS A 5 13.06 -28.24 7.61
CA LYS A 5 11.73 -28.80 7.36
C LYS A 5 10.75 -27.80 7.94
N LEU A 6 10.07 -27.06 7.07
CA LEU A 6 9.02 -26.14 7.46
C LEU A 6 8.04 -26.93 8.34
N GLU A 7 7.90 -26.53 9.60
CA GLU A 7 7.03 -27.19 10.57
C GLU A 7 5.57 -26.92 10.20
N ALA A 8 5.07 -27.66 9.21
CA ALA A 8 3.79 -27.44 8.54
C ALA A 8 2.60 -27.44 9.50
N TYR A 9 2.75 -28.05 10.67
CA TYR A 9 1.74 -28.10 11.73
C TYR A 9 1.45 -26.73 12.38
N TYR A 10 2.30 -25.71 12.20
CA TYR A 10 1.98 -24.33 12.61
C TYR A 10 1.16 -23.54 11.60
N TYR A 11 1.01 -24.04 10.38
CA TYR A 11 0.39 -23.30 9.28
C TYR A 11 -1.05 -23.82 9.04
N PRO A 12 -2.10 -23.06 9.39
CA PRO A 12 -3.50 -23.50 9.27
C PRO A 12 -3.89 -23.99 7.88
N MET A 13 -3.27 -23.43 6.83
CA MET A 13 -3.54 -23.79 5.44
C MET A 13 -2.84 -25.09 5.00
N LEU A 14 -1.74 -25.46 5.64
CA LEU A 14 -0.92 -26.63 5.28
C LEU A 14 -1.36 -27.91 6.01
N VAL A 15 -1.92 -27.79 7.20
CA VAL A 15 -2.39 -28.96 7.97
C VAL A 15 -3.52 -29.71 7.26
N SER A 16 -3.61 -31.03 7.47
CA SER A 16 -4.66 -31.83 6.84
C SER A 16 -6.07 -31.44 7.29
N ALA A 17 -7.07 -31.75 6.47
CA ALA A 17 -8.47 -31.49 6.77
C ALA A 17 -8.95 -32.37 7.92
N VAL A 18 -8.51 -33.63 7.91
CA VAL A 18 -8.91 -34.65 8.87
C VAL A 18 -7.69 -35.14 9.64
N SER A 19 -7.87 -35.32 10.96
CA SER A 19 -6.83 -35.83 11.84
C SER A 19 -6.38 -37.24 11.43
N GLY A 20 -5.08 -37.51 11.54
CA GLY A 20 -4.52 -38.84 11.30
C GLY A 20 -4.45 -39.31 9.85
N ARG A 21 -4.87 -38.50 8.86
CA ARG A 21 -4.71 -38.84 7.44
C ARG A 21 -4.23 -37.68 6.58
N PRO A 22 -3.49 -37.97 5.48
CA PRO A 22 -3.16 -36.95 4.48
C PRO A 22 -4.41 -36.47 3.74
N ASN A 23 -4.32 -35.29 3.15
CA ASN A 23 -5.37 -34.77 2.27
C ASN A 23 -5.37 -35.51 0.94
N THR A 24 -6.54 -35.73 0.37
CA THR A 24 -6.64 -36.05 -1.06
C THR A 24 -6.39 -34.79 -1.90
N ALA A 25 -6.12 -34.96 -3.20
CA ALA A 25 -5.95 -33.84 -4.11
C ALA A 25 -7.22 -32.97 -4.18
N GLU A 26 -8.39 -33.60 -4.16
CA GLU A 26 -9.70 -32.94 -4.19
C GLU A 26 -9.90 -32.08 -2.93
N GLU A 27 -9.51 -32.57 -1.76
CA GLU A 27 -9.61 -31.83 -0.50
C GLU A 27 -8.68 -30.60 -0.48
N LEU A 28 -7.46 -30.74 -1.02
CA LEU A 28 -6.54 -29.62 -1.19
C LEU A 28 -7.13 -28.57 -2.13
N VAL A 29 -7.62 -28.99 -3.29
CA VAL A 29 -8.23 -28.08 -4.28
C VAL A 29 -9.46 -27.38 -3.69
N ALA A 30 -10.34 -28.10 -3.00
CA ALA A 30 -11.52 -27.54 -2.35
C ALA A 30 -11.14 -26.50 -1.29
N ARG A 31 -10.13 -26.79 -0.44
CA ARG A 31 -9.63 -25.84 0.56
C ARG A 31 -9.08 -24.57 -0.07
N TRP A 32 -8.22 -24.70 -1.08
CA TRP A 32 -7.62 -23.53 -1.74
C TRP A 32 -8.65 -22.72 -2.53
N LYS A 33 -9.67 -23.38 -3.10
CA LYS A 33 -10.81 -22.71 -3.73
C LYS A 33 -11.60 -21.90 -2.69
N PHE A 34 -11.89 -22.48 -1.53
CA PHE A 34 -12.58 -21.78 -0.45
C PHE A 34 -11.75 -20.61 0.08
N PHE A 35 -10.46 -20.82 0.35
CA PHE A 35 -9.52 -19.77 0.75
C PHE A 35 -9.53 -18.58 -0.22
N LYS A 36 -9.51 -18.83 -1.53
CA LYS A 36 -9.60 -17.78 -2.56
C LYS A 36 -10.92 -17.00 -2.55
N SER A 37 -11.99 -17.56 -1.97
CA SER A 37 -13.27 -16.86 -1.81
C SER A 37 -13.39 -16.04 -0.53
N LEU A 38 -12.47 -16.20 0.43
CA LEU A 38 -12.47 -15.40 1.67
C LEU A 38 -12.24 -13.90 1.39
N PRO A 39 -12.71 -12.99 2.25
CA PRO A 39 -12.29 -11.59 2.23
C PRO A 39 -10.75 -11.45 2.20
N GLN A 40 -10.23 -10.45 1.46
CA GLN A 40 -8.77 -10.25 1.29
C GLN A 40 -8.06 -10.19 2.65
N ILE A 41 -8.61 -9.44 3.61
CA ILE A 41 -8.05 -9.31 4.96
C ILE A 41 -7.87 -10.67 5.66
N PHE A 42 -8.77 -11.63 5.48
CA PHE A 42 -8.65 -12.95 6.08
C PHE A 42 -7.61 -13.81 5.38
N ARG A 43 -7.47 -13.67 4.05
CA ARG A 43 -6.41 -14.32 3.29
C ARG A 43 -5.03 -13.82 3.74
N ASP A 44 -4.90 -12.51 3.90
CA ASP A 44 -3.65 -11.87 4.30
C ASP A 44 -3.25 -12.33 5.71
N ILE A 45 -4.18 -12.37 6.66
CA ILE A 45 -3.91 -12.88 8.01
C ILE A 45 -3.48 -14.36 7.95
N LEU A 46 -4.21 -15.23 7.26
CA LEU A 46 -3.90 -16.66 7.19
C LEU A 46 -2.57 -16.98 6.50
N MET A 47 -2.08 -16.08 5.64
CA MET A 47 -0.79 -16.21 4.95
C MET A 47 0.35 -15.46 5.64
N SER A 48 0.02 -14.64 6.65
CA SER A 48 1.01 -13.86 7.41
C SER A 48 1.95 -14.74 8.23
N GLN A 49 3.14 -14.22 8.55
CA GLN A 49 4.12 -14.92 9.39
C GLN A 49 3.73 -14.89 10.88
N GLU A 50 2.87 -13.95 11.25
CA GLU A 50 2.37 -13.76 12.60
C GLU A 50 1.54 -14.95 13.08
N VAL A 51 0.76 -15.56 12.18
CA VAL A 51 -0.06 -16.74 12.51
C VAL A 51 0.79 -17.95 12.95
N PRO A 52 1.73 -18.48 12.15
CA PRO A 52 2.54 -19.62 12.58
C PRO A 52 3.39 -19.31 13.81
N LEU A 53 3.87 -18.07 13.97
CA LEU A 53 4.56 -17.64 15.20
C LEU A 53 3.64 -17.67 16.43
N ALA A 54 2.38 -17.23 16.29
CA ALA A 54 1.40 -17.28 17.36
C ALA A 54 1.00 -18.73 17.70
N VAL A 55 0.82 -19.59 16.69
CA VAL A 55 0.55 -21.02 16.91
C VAL A 55 1.70 -21.67 17.65
N LYS A 56 2.95 -21.45 17.20
CA LYS A 56 4.15 -21.95 17.87
C LYS A 56 4.22 -21.50 19.32
N TYR A 57 4.02 -20.20 19.58
CA TYR A 57 3.98 -19.65 20.93
C TYR A 57 2.94 -20.35 21.81
N ILE A 58 1.70 -20.51 21.34
CA ILE A 58 0.65 -21.19 22.10
C ILE A 58 1.05 -22.66 22.36
N SER A 59 1.57 -23.35 21.36
CA SER A 59 1.99 -24.74 21.49
C SER A 59 3.11 -24.93 22.52
N GLU A 60 4.11 -24.04 22.53
CA GLU A 60 5.19 -24.08 23.52
C GLU A 60 4.68 -23.76 24.93
N GLN A 61 3.82 -22.75 25.09
CA GLN A 61 3.29 -22.34 26.40
C GLN A 61 2.43 -23.43 27.07
N TYR A 62 1.71 -24.23 26.30
CA TYR A 62 0.83 -25.28 26.81
C TYR A 62 1.35 -26.70 26.53
N THR A 63 2.62 -26.82 26.14
CA THR A 63 3.30 -28.11 25.86
C THR A 63 2.50 -29.00 24.90
N LEU A 64 1.96 -28.40 23.84
CA LEU A 64 1.17 -29.11 22.84
C LEU A 64 2.12 -29.87 21.91
N GLY A 65 2.03 -31.21 21.92
CA GLY A 65 2.70 -32.03 20.91
C GLY A 65 2.17 -31.79 19.50
N GLU A 66 2.89 -32.29 18.49
CA GLU A 66 2.60 -32.08 17.05
C GLU A 66 1.13 -32.34 16.68
N ALA A 67 0.53 -33.44 17.15
CA ALA A 67 -0.85 -33.78 16.87
C ALA A 67 -1.84 -32.71 17.39
N ARG A 68 -1.64 -32.20 18.61
CA ARG A 68 -2.47 -31.15 19.20
C ARG A 68 -2.22 -29.79 18.55
N THR A 69 -0.98 -29.49 18.21
CA THR A 69 -0.65 -28.28 17.44
C THR A 69 -1.30 -28.29 16.06
N THR A 70 -1.35 -29.45 15.41
CA THR A 70 -2.06 -29.62 14.14
C THR A 70 -3.56 -29.34 14.31
N GLU A 71 -4.18 -29.83 15.39
CA GLU A 71 -5.58 -29.52 15.71
C GLU A 71 -5.80 -28.04 16.02
N LEU A 72 -4.87 -27.38 16.72
CA LEU A 72 -4.91 -25.94 16.97
C LEU A 72 -4.93 -25.17 15.65
N SER A 73 -4.05 -25.51 14.72
CA SER A 73 -4.04 -24.96 13.35
C SER A 73 -5.35 -25.22 12.60
N ARG A 74 -5.98 -26.38 12.76
CA ARG A 74 -7.32 -26.67 12.18
C ARG A 74 -8.41 -25.82 12.81
N ILE A 75 -8.40 -25.62 14.13
CA ILE A 75 -9.35 -24.75 14.83
C ILE A 75 -9.26 -23.33 14.28
N ILE A 76 -8.04 -22.79 14.17
CA ILE A 76 -7.80 -21.44 13.65
C ILE A 76 -8.33 -21.31 12.21
N ARG A 77 -8.00 -22.26 11.32
CA ARG A 77 -8.57 -22.28 9.96
C ARG A 77 -10.10 -22.31 9.99
N GLY A 78 -10.68 -23.15 10.84
CA GLY A 78 -12.13 -23.29 10.99
C GLY A 78 -12.81 -21.98 11.36
N VAL A 79 -12.19 -21.14 12.19
CA VAL A 79 -12.70 -19.80 12.52
C VAL A 79 -12.74 -18.91 11.28
N PHE A 80 -11.63 -18.80 10.54
CA PHE A 80 -11.59 -17.99 9.32
C PHE A 80 -12.50 -18.52 8.21
N PHE A 81 -12.74 -19.84 8.20
CA PHE A 81 -13.61 -20.47 7.22
C PHE A 81 -15.09 -20.38 7.58
N GLY A 82 -15.43 -19.84 8.76
CA GLY A 82 -16.79 -19.77 9.25
C GLY A 82 -17.36 -21.11 9.73
N GLU A 83 -16.51 -22.13 9.88
CA GLU A 83 -16.87 -23.44 10.45
C GLU A 83 -16.98 -23.37 11.98
N LEU A 84 -16.32 -22.40 12.60
CA LEU A 84 -16.32 -22.14 14.04
C LEU A 84 -16.54 -20.64 14.30
N THR A 85 -17.42 -20.34 15.26
CA THR A 85 -17.61 -18.97 15.75
C THR A 85 -16.64 -18.68 16.90
N LYS A 86 -16.45 -17.38 17.24
CA LYS A 86 -15.57 -16.99 18.35
C LYS A 86 -16.07 -17.52 19.69
N GLU A 87 -17.39 -17.58 19.84
CA GLU A 87 -18.08 -18.05 21.05
C GLU A 87 -17.86 -19.56 21.28
N GLN A 88 -17.68 -20.32 20.21
CA GLN A 88 -17.43 -21.77 20.25
C GLN A 88 -15.95 -22.12 20.47
N LEU A 89 -15.05 -21.13 20.46
CA LEU A 89 -13.61 -21.35 20.39
C LEU A 89 -13.07 -22.11 21.61
N SER A 90 -13.45 -21.71 22.83
CA SER A 90 -12.99 -22.38 24.06
C SER A 90 -13.48 -23.83 24.12
N GLN A 91 -14.70 -24.10 23.68
CA GLN A 91 -15.25 -25.46 23.63
C GLN A 91 -14.50 -26.31 22.60
N ALA A 92 -14.25 -25.77 21.40
CA ALA A 92 -13.51 -26.46 20.36
C ALA A 92 -12.07 -26.78 20.80
N VAL A 93 -11.41 -25.85 21.49
CA VAL A 93 -10.08 -26.04 22.09
C VAL A 93 -10.11 -27.16 23.13
N ALA A 94 -11.03 -27.12 24.10
CA ALA A 94 -11.13 -28.16 25.13
C ALA A 94 -11.32 -29.56 24.51
N GLN A 95 -12.27 -29.68 23.59
CA GLN A 95 -12.65 -30.95 22.98
C GLN A 95 -11.58 -31.50 22.05
N ARG A 96 -11.08 -30.70 21.11
CA ARG A 96 -10.19 -31.19 20.04
C ARG A 96 -8.74 -31.30 20.49
N LEU A 97 -8.31 -30.47 21.44
CA LEU A 97 -6.95 -30.58 22.01
C LEU A 97 -6.89 -31.56 23.20
N GLY A 98 -8.03 -32.03 23.70
CA GLY A 98 -8.10 -32.92 24.87
C GLY A 98 -7.63 -32.23 26.15
N ILE A 99 -7.98 -30.95 26.31
CA ILE A 99 -7.64 -30.15 27.50
C ILE A 99 -8.78 -30.31 28.51
N GLN A 100 -8.48 -30.95 29.63
CA GLN A 100 -9.46 -31.23 30.70
C GLN A 100 -9.75 -29.99 31.55
N GLU A 101 -8.76 -29.12 31.74
CA GLU A 101 -8.90 -27.92 32.54
C GLU A 101 -9.57 -26.82 31.71
N GLN A 102 -10.83 -26.51 32.06
CA GLN A 102 -11.62 -25.50 31.35
C GLN A 102 -10.94 -24.13 31.29
N ARG A 103 -10.20 -23.77 32.35
CA ARG A 103 -9.44 -22.51 32.41
C ARG A 103 -8.35 -22.45 31.34
N ALA A 104 -7.57 -23.50 31.17
CA ALA A 104 -6.52 -23.55 30.15
C ALA A 104 -7.12 -23.43 28.73
N ALA A 105 -8.26 -24.07 28.48
CA ALA A 105 -8.95 -23.95 27.19
C ALA A 105 -9.45 -22.52 26.90
N GLN A 106 -9.96 -21.82 27.93
CA GLN A 106 -10.35 -20.42 27.83
C GLN A 106 -9.14 -19.50 27.59
N GLU A 107 -8.02 -19.75 28.26
CA GLU A 107 -6.80 -18.95 28.10
C GLU A 107 -6.20 -19.12 26.70
N ILE A 108 -6.17 -20.34 26.15
CA ILE A 108 -5.78 -20.59 24.75
C ILE A 108 -6.73 -19.89 23.77
N ALA A 109 -8.05 -20.00 23.97
CA ALA A 109 -9.01 -19.31 23.10
C ALA A 109 -8.81 -17.79 23.12
N LYS A 110 -8.51 -17.21 24.29
CA LYS A 110 -8.17 -15.80 24.42
C LYS A 110 -6.87 -15.44 23.69
N LEU A 111 -5.86 -16.31 23.71
CA LEU A 111 -4.62 -16.10 22.96
C LEU A 111 -4.85 -16.13 21.45
N ILE A 112 -5.69 -17.04 20.96
CA ILE A 112 -6.09 -17.07 19.54
C ILE A 112 -6.78 -15.75 19.18
N ASP A 113 -7.76 -15.30 19.96
CA ASP A 113 -8.48 -14.06 19.66
C ASP A 113 -7.56 -12.83 19.65
N THR A 114 -6.69 -12.70 20.65
CA THR A 114 -5.81 -11.53 20.82
C THR A 114 -4.58 -11.53 19.91
N ARG A 115 -3.99 -12.69 19.61
CA ARG A 115 -2.76 -12.79 18.81
C ARG A 115 -2.99 -13.13 17.35
N ILE A 116 -4.13 -13.70 17.00
CA ILE A 116 -4.42 -14.16 15.63
C ILE A 116 -5.60 -13.41 15.04
N LEU A 117 -6.76 -13.45 15.70
CA LEU A 117 -7.98 -12.84 15.14
C LEU A 117 -7.96 -11.31 15.18
N SER A 118 -7.06 -10.73 15.97
CA SER A 118 -6.83 -9.28 16.06
C SER A 118 -5.65 -8.79 15.21
N ILE A 119 -5.03 -9.67 14.39
CA ILE A 119 -3.97 -9.25 13.47
C ILE A 119 -4.58 -8.26 12.47
N THR A 120 -3.98 -7.08 12.41
CA THR A 120 -4.19 -6.14 11.30
C THR A 120 -3.07 -6.40 10.31
N PRO A 121 -3.33 -7.06 9.17
CA PRO A 121 -2.28 -7.35 8.21
C PRO A 121 -1.68 -6.02 7.76
N LYS A 122 -0.37 -5.88 7.95
CA LYS A 122 0.35 -4.78 7.34
C LYS A 122 0.30 -5.00 5.83
N PRO A 123 0.14 -3.95 5.02
CA PRO A 123 0.38 -4.07 3.59
C PRO A 123 1.76 -4.71 3.42
N GLU A 124 1.85 -5.86 2.74
CA GLU A 124 3.14 -6.41 2.36
C GLU A 124 3.88 -5.33 1.58
N GLU A 125 4.93 -4.77 2.18
CA GLU A 125 5.88 -3.96 1.44
C GLU A 125 6.45 -4.89 0.35
N PRO A 126 6.44 -4.47 -0.92
CA PRO A 126 6.96 -5.30 -1.98
C PRO A 126 8.40 -5.67 -1.62
N ASP A 127 8.71 -6.97 -1.60
CA ASP A 127 10.07 -7.44 -1.40
C ASP A 127 10.95 -6.83 -2.49
N LEU A 128 11.77 -5.85 -2.11
CA LEU A 128 12.65 -5.13 -3.01
C LEU A 128 13.95 -5.91 -3.26
N SER A 129 14.17 -7.03 -2.56
CA SER A 129 15.36 -7.85 -2.75
C SER A 129 15.34 -8.48 -4.14
N GLY A 130 16.41 -8.25 -4.91
CA GLY A 130 16.51 -8.72 -6.30
C GLY A 130 15.94 -7.76 -7.36
N LEU A 131 15.36 -6.61 -6.98
CA LEU A 131 14.98 -5.58 -7.94
C LEU A 131 16.19 -4.75 -8.39
N ASN A 132 16.24 -4.43 -9.67
CA ASN A 132 17.28 -3.57 -10.23
C ASN A 132 16.78 -2.12 -10.30
N GLN A 133 17.61 -1.17 -9.83
CA GLN A 133 17.37 0.25 -10.00
C GLN A 133 18.06 0.74 -11.27
N LEU A 134 17.26 1.12 -12.27
CA LEU A 134 17.74 1.58 -13.58
C LEU A 134 16.92 2.79 -14.03
N SER A 135 17.48 3.67 -14.87
CA SER A 135 16.63 4.61 -15.61
C SER A 135 15.71 3.86 -16.57
N ILE A 136 14.59 4.47 -16.96
CA ILE A 136 13.65 3.86 -17.92
C ILE A 136 14.34 3.49 -19.25
N SER A 137 15.25 4.35 -19.71
CA SER A 137 16.03 4.15 -20.93
C SER A 137 16.97 2.95 -20.82
N GLU A 138 17.62 2.76 -19.67
CA GLU A 138 18.43 1.56 -19.40
C GLU A 138 17.58 0.31 -19.24
N ALA A 139 16.45 0.41 -18.54
CA ALA A 139 15.51 -0.68 -18.34
C ALA A 139 14.99 -1.23 -19.67
N ILE A 140 14.54 -0.36 -20.59
CA ILE A 140 14.06 -0.76 -21.93
C ILE A 140 15.18 -1.40 -22.76
N ARG A 141 16.42 -0.90 -22.67
CA ARG A 141 17.58 -1.46 -23.39
C ARG A 141 17.96 -2.84 -22.85
N ARG A 142 17.93 -3.03 -21.52
CA ARG A 142 18.37 -4.25 -20.86
C ARG A 142 17.28 -5.34 -20.83
N TYR A 143 16.03 -4.94 -20.66
CA TYR A 143 14.88 -5.83 -20.50
C TYR A 143 13.83 -5.49 -21.56
N LYS A 144 13.80 -6.26 -22.65
CA LYS A 144 12.91 -5.98 -23.80
C LYS A 144 11.43 -5.93 -23.39
N GLY A 145 11.02 -6.73 -22.40
CA GLY A 145 9.67 -6.75 -21.86
C GLY A 145 9.20 -5.42 -21.27
N VAL A 146 10.11 -4.63 -20.69
CA VAL A 146 9.77 -3.36 -20.03
C VAL A 146 9.11 -2.40 -21.00
N GLY A 147 9.61 -2.32 -22.23
CA GLY A 147 9.03 -1.42 -23.23
C GLY A 147 7.60 -1.81 -23.67
N GLU A 148 7.22 -3.07 -23.51
CA GLU A 148 5.91 -3.61 -23.89
C GLU A 148 4.91 -3.61 -22.72
N GLN A 149 5.37 -3.36 -21.49
CA GLN A 149 4.54 -3.27 -20.30
C GLN A 149 3.46 -2.19 -20.48
N LEU A 150 2.21 -2.54 -20.17
CA LEU A 150 1.08 -1.62 -20.29
C LEU A 150 1.07 -0.61 -19.13
N VAL A 151 0.90 0.67 -19.45
CA VAL A 151 0.80 1.75 -18.46
C VAL A 151 -0.66 2.05 -18.12
N SER A 152 -1.55 1.94 -19.12
CA SER A 152 -2.99 2.22 -19.00
C SER A 152 -3.84 1.17 -19.71
N ALA A 153 -5.16 1.21 -19.52
CA ALA A 153 -6.10 0.31 -20.18
C ALA A 153 -6.50 0.77 -21.58
N ASN A 154 -6.64 2.08 -21.79
CA ASN A 154 -7.16 2.64 -23.04
C ASN A 154 -6.06 2.70 -24.13
N PRO A 155 -6.37 2.31 -25.39
CA PRO A 155 -5.45 2.47 -26.52
C PRO A 155 -5.06 3.93 -26.79
N LEU A 156 -3.86 4.14 -27.34
CA LEU A 156 -3.33 5.46 -27.66
C LEU A 156 -3.56 5.81 -29.12
N LYS A 157 -3.89 7.07 -29.40
CA LYS A 157 -3.90 7.61 -30.75
C LYS A 157 -2.57 8.32 -31.01
N LEU A 158 -1.67 7.66 -31.73
CA LEU A 158 -0.40 8.25 -32.18
C LEU A 158 -0.56 8.89 -33.56
N ARG A 159 0.21 9.93 -33.87
CA ARG A 159 0.13 10.63 -35.16
C ARG A 159 0.63 9.77 -36.33
N ILE A 160 1.63 8.92 -36.07
CA ILE A 160 2.30 8.10 -37.08
C ILE A 160 1.45 6.89 -37.50
N PHE A 161 0.54 6.44 -36.63
CA PHE A 161 -0.26 5.25 -36.88
C PHE A 161 -1.71 5.61 -37.23
N PRO A 162 -2.30 5.03 -38.29
CA PRO A 162 -3.69 5.30 -38.66
C PRO A 162 -4.70 4.68 -37.68
N SER A 163 -4.29 3.64 -36.95
CA SER A 163 -5.10 2.93 -35.97
C SER A 163 -4.57 3.13 -34.54
N PRO A 164 -5.44 3.13 -33.51
CA PRO A 164 -5.00 3.17 -32.12
C PRO A 164 -4.05 2.02 -31.78
N VAL A 165 -3.04 2.31 -30.96
CA VAL A 165 -1.99 1.36 -30.57
C VAL A 165 -2.12 0.97 -29.10
N LYS A 166 -1.45 -0.12 -28.72
CA LYS A 166 -1.41 -0.57 -27.32
C LYS A 166 -0.77 0.51 -26.42
N PRO A 167 -1.26 0.71 -25.20
CA PRO A 167 -0.73 1.69 -24.26
C PRO A 167 0.53 1.20 -23.51
N SER A 168 1.52 0.72 -24.26
CA SER A 168 2.80 0.29 -23.70
C SER A 168 3.69 1.47 -23.32
N ILE A 169 4.70 1.22 -22.49
CA ILE A 169 5.71 2.21 -22.11
C ILE A 169 6.32 2.88 -23.36
N LYS A 170 6.72 2.11 -24.37
CA LYS A 170 7.29 2.66 -25.62
C LYS A 170 6.31 3.58 -26.35
N ASN A 171 5.04 3.18 -26.46
CA ASN A 171 4.05 3.98 -27.18
C ASN A 171 3.66 5.25 -26.41
N TRP A 172 3.69 5.21 -25.07
CA TRP A 172 3.52 6.40 -24.24
C TRP A 172 4.69 7.38 -24.35
N ILE A 173 5.92 6.88 -24.43
CA ILE A 173 7.11 7.70 -24.69
C ILE A 173 7.03 8.33 -26.09
N ALA A 174 6.60 7.57 -27.10
CA ALA A 174 6.39 8.09 -28.44
C ALA A 174 5.31 9.19 -28.48
N ASP A 175 4.16 8.98 -27.82
CA ASP A 175 3.13 10.02 -27.70
C ASP A 175 3.66 11.29 -27.04
N TYR A 176 4.43 11.14 -25.97
CA TYR A 176 5.03 12.26 -25.24
C TYR A 176 5.96 13.08 -26.14
N GLN A 177 6.85 12.39 -26.86
CA GLN A 177 7.81 13.02 -27.76
C GLN A 177 7.14 13.64 -29.00
N ASP A 178 6.06 13.04 -29.51
CA ASP A 178 5.26 13.61 -30.61
C ASP A 178 4.57 14.93 -30.22
N ASN A 179 4.24 15.10 -28.92
CA ASN A 179 3.58 16.29 -28.41
C ASN A 179 4.55 17.39 -27.98
N LEU A 180 5.68 17.04 -27.34
CA LEU A 180 6.60 18.02 -26.75
C LEU A 180 8.00 18.07 -27.40
N GLY A 181 8.34 17.14 -28.30
CA GLY A 181 9.68 16.97 -28.87
C GLY A 181 10.54 15.94 -28.12
N VAL A 182 11.75 15.67 -28.63
CA VAL A 182 12.64 14.62 -28.09
C VAL A 182 13.59 15.15 -27.00
N GLN A 183 13.69 16.48 -26.83
CA GLN A 183 14.48 17.07 -25.76
C GLN A 183 13.93 16.74 -24.37
N LYS A 184 14.76 16.93 -23.35
CA LYS A 184 14.33 16.86 -21.95
C LYS A 184 13.30 17.94 -21.65
N HIS A 185 12.27 17.59 -20.87
CA HIS A 185 11.24 18.54 -20.43
C HIS A 185 11.28 18.79 -18.92
N GLU A 186 10.88 19.99 -18.54
CA GLU A 186 10.78 20.41 -17.14
C GLU A 186 9.50 19.88 -16.49
N MET A 187 9.47 19.91 -15.15
CA MET A 187 8.33 19.40 -14.36
C MET A 187 6.97 20.00 -14.79
N MET A 188 6.95 21.29 -15.17
CA MET A 188 5.73 21.98 -15.58
C MET A 188 5.21 21.49 -16.93
N GLU A 189 6.10 21.28 -17.90
CA GLU A 189 5.75 20.77 -19.24
C GLU A 189 5.22 19.34 -19.16
N ARG A 190 5.91 18.49 -18.40
CA ARG A 190 5.48 17.12 -18.10
C ARG A 190 4.12 17.09 -17.42
N GLY A 191 3.90 17.97 -16.43
CA GLY A 191 2.61 18.13 -15.77
C GLY A 191 1.52 18.53 -16.76
N ASN A 192 1.80 19.54 -17.61
CA ASN A 192 0.84 19.99 -18.61
C ASN A 192 0.43 18.86 -19.57
N TYR A 193 1.38 18.07 -20.06
CA TYR A 193 1.10 16.91 -20.90
C TYR A 193 0.24 15.86 -20.17
N LEU A 194 0.62 15.51 -18.93
CA LEU A 194 -0.10 14.52 -18.14
C LEU A 194 -1.56 14.92 -17.96
N PHE A 195 -1.89 16.21 -17.82
CA PHE A 195 -3.24 16.69 -17.55
C PHE A 195 -4.07 17.12 -18.76
N HIS A 196 -3.44 17.52 -19.86
CA HIS A 196 -4.17 18.20 -20.94
C HIS A 196 -4.03 17.55 -22.32
N SER A 197 -3.16 16.54 -22.51
CA SER A 197 -3.04 15.83 -23.79
C SER A 197 -4.28 14.97 -24.09
N GLU A 198 -4.59 14.79 -25.37
CA GLU A 198 -5.75 14.03 -25.85
C GLU A 198 -5.78 12.60 -25.28
N ASN A 199 -4.64 11.90 -25.30
CA ASN A 199 -4.53 10.54 -24.77
C ASN A 199 -4.57 10.51 -23.24
N THR A 200 -4.12 11.58 -22.56
CA THR A 200 -3.98 11.60 -21.09
C THR A 200 -5.24 12.05 -20.36
N LYS A 201 -6.17 12.71 -21.04
CA LYS A 201 -7.49 13.13 -20.48
C LYS A 201 -8.30 11.97 -19.90
N ARG A 202 -8.12 10.75 -20.41
CA ARG A 202 -8.88 9.56 -19.99
C ARG A 202 -8.14 8.70 -18.95
N LEU A 203 -6.97 9.12 -18.48
CA LEU A 203 -6.22 8.38 -17.48
C LEU A 203 -6.84 8.54 -16.10
N THR A 204 -7.04 7.41 -15.42
CA THR A 204 -7.29 7.38 -13.98
C THR A 204 -6.10 7.97 -13.21
N ALA A 205 -6.31 8.33 -11.95
CA ALA A 205 -5.24 8.85 -11.10
C ALA A 205 -4.04 7.89 -11.01
N GLY A 206 -4.31 6.58 -10.88
CA GLY A 206 -3.27 5.55 -10.82
C GLY A 206 -2.48 5.42 -12.12
N GLU A 207 -3.15 5.38 -13.28
CA GLU A 207 -2.47 5.30 -14.58
C GLU A 207 -1.63 6.55 -14.86
N ARG A 208 -2.15 7.73 -14.51
CA ARG A 208 -1.45 9.00 -14.64
C ARG A 208 -0.17 9.05 -13.80
N GLN A 209 -0.21 8.49 -12.60
CA GLN A 209 0.99 8.37 -11.77
C GLN A 209 2.01 7.40 -12.36
N LYS A 210 1.57 6.23 -12.84
CA LYS A 210 2.47 5.28 -13.53
C LYS A 210 3.17 5.96 -14.70
N LEU A 211 2.39 6.67 -15.53
CA LEU A 211 2.93 7.45 -16.64
C LEU A 211 3.87 8.55 -16.15
N GLY A 212 3.51 9.28 -15.09
CA GLY A 212 4.36 10.30 -14.49
C GLY A 212 5.71 9.77 -14.01
N ILE A 213 5.76 8.56 -13.46
CA ILE A 213 7.02 7.88 -13.07
C ILE A 213 7.86 7.57 -14.32
N VAL A 214 7.24 7.02 -15.36
CA VAL A 214 7.91 6.72 -16.63
C VAL A 214 8.51 7.98 -17.24
N LEU A 215 7.74 9.06 -17.34
CA LEU A 215 8.17 10.33 -17.94
C LEU A 215 9.21 11.05 -17.08
N LYS A 216 9.07 11.04 -15.75
CA LYS A 216 10.09 11.57 -14.84
C LYS A 216 11.42 10.81 -15.01
N SER A 217 11.36 9.49 -15.10
CA SER A 217 12.56 8.68 -15.34
C SER A 217 13.18 8.94 -16.72
N LEU A 218 12.36 9.24 -17.73
CA LEU A 218 12.81 9.60 -19.07
C LEU A 218 13.60 10.91 -19.09
N ASP A 219 13.05 11.96 -18.48
CA ASP A 219 13.63 13.31 -18.47
C ASP A 219 14.77 13.47 -17.45
N ASP A 220 14.59 12.92 -16.25
CA ASP A 220 15.47 13.16 -15.11
C ASP A 220 16.46 12.02 -14.85
N ASN A 221 16.41 10.94 -15.65
CA ASN A 221 17.14 9.69 -15.39
C ASN A 221 16.88 9.13 -13.98
N SER A 222 15.74 9.47 -13.37
CA SER A 222 15.40 8.97 -12.04
C SER A 222 15.23 7.45 -12.07
N PRO A 223 15.73 6.71 -11.07
CA PRO A 223 15.65 5.25 -11.08
C PRO A 223 14.21 4.75 -10.98
N VAL A 224 13.93 3.67 -11.71
CA VAL A 224 12.74 2.84 -11.58
C VAL A 224 13.16 1.44 -11.09
N LEU A 225 12.28 0.81 -10.32
CA LEU A 225 12.49 -0.55 -9.85
C LEU A 225 12.05 -1.54 -10.91
N VAL A 226 12.97 -2.40 -11.35
CA VAL A 226 12.73 -3.40 -12.39
C VAL A 226 12.81 -4.79 -11.78
N ASN A 227 11.77 -5.60 -12.00
CA ASN A 227 11.80 -7.03 -11.75
C ASN A 227 12.49 -7.72 -12.96
N PRO A 228 13.71 -8.28 -12.79
CA PRO A 228 14.45 -8.86 -13.91
C PRO A 228 13.83 -10.16 -14.44
N GLU A 229 13.08 -10.90 -13.62
CA GLU A 229 12.42 -12.15 -14.01
C GLU A 229 11.21 -11.88 -14.88
N LEU A 230 10.35 -10.95 -14.46
CA LEU A 230 9.15 -10.56 -15.20
C LEU A 230 9.45 -9.58 -16.34
N GLN A 231 10.63 -8.94 -16.31
CA GLN A 231 11.00 -7.85 -17.22
C GLN A 231 9.99 -6.69 -17.18
N GLU A 232 9.57 -6.30 -15.98
CA GLU A 232 8.57 -5.27 -15.75
C GLU A 232 9.04 -4.27 -14.69
N ILE A 233 8.55 -3.04 -14.80
CA ILE A 233 8.68 -2.02 -13.75
C ILE A 233 7.67 -2.30 -12.66
N VAL A 234 8.14 -2.24 -11.42
CA VAL A 234 7.30 -2.29 -10.23
C VAL A 234 6.85 -0.87 -9.91
N PHE A 235 5.56 -0.59 -10.11
CA PHE A 235 4.97 0.70 -9.73
C PHE A 235 4.58 0.71 -8.25
N PRO A 236 4.83 1.79 -7.50
CA PRO A 236 4.37 1.93 -6.12
C PRO A 236 2.85 1.78 -6.01
N ARG A 237 2.37 1.06 -4.99
CA ARG A 237 0.94 0.96 -4.70
C ARG A 237 0.44 2.30 -4.15
N MET A 238 -0.73 2.71 -4.61
CA MET A 238 -1.41 3.92 -4.14
C MET A 238 -2.06 3.63 -2.79
N GLU A 239 -1.36 3.90 -1.70
CA GLU A 239 -2.03 4.19 -0.43
C GLU A 239 -2.46 5.66 -0.45
N GLY A 240 -3.69 5.92 -0.01
CA GLY A 240 -4.33 7.22 -0.17
C GLY A 240 -3.46 8.38 0.33
N GLY A 241 -3.02 9.23 -0.60
CA GLY A 241 -2.62 10.61 -0.35
C GLY A 241 -1.41 10.81 0.57
N ALA A 242 -0.25 10.20 0.26
CA ALA A 242 1.03 10.73 0.74
C ALA A 242 1.70 11.53 -0.38
N GLN A 243 1.84 12.84 -0.16
CA GLN A 243 2.62 13.73 -1.02
C GLN A 243 4.05 13.20 -1.13
N MET A 244 4.61 13.21 -2.34
CA MET A 244 6.04 12.98 -2.56
C MET A 244 6.85 13.98 -1.73
N GLU A 245 7.43 13.53 -0.62
CA GLU A 245 8.55 14.21 0.00
C GLU A 245 9.78 14.01 -0.89
N THR A 246 10.31 15.11 -1.40
CA THR A 246 11.63 15.17 -2.05
C THR A 246 12.72 14.88 -1.02
N PRO A 247 13.75 14.08 -1.32
CA PRO A 247 14.89 13.95 -0.43
C PRO A 247 15.67 15.26 -0.40
N VAL A 248 15.86 15.79 0.80
CA VAL A 248 16.58 17.02 1.13
C VAL A 248 18.03 16.89 0.66
N SER A 249 18.45 17.77 -0.25
CA SER A 249 19.86 17.90 -0.64
C SER A 249 20.64 18.50 0.52
N GLN A 250 21.61 17.75 1.05
CA GLN A 250 22.56 18.24 2.05
C GLN A 250 23.53 19.22 1.38
N GLY A 251 23.36 20.52 1.65
CA GLY A 251 24.40 21.52 1.40
C GLY A 251 25.44 21.49 2.54
N PRO A 252 26.75 21.60 2.24
CA PRO A 252 27.78 21.64 3.27
C PRO A 252 27.80 22.99 3.99
N ALA A 253 28.17 22.92 5.27
CA ALA A 253 28.15 24.02 6.21
C ALA A 253 29.45 24.85 6.23
N GLN A 254 29.27 26.14 6.57
CA GLN A 254 30.17 27.07 7.28
C GLN A 254 31.30 27.84 6.56
N SER A 255 31.20 29.18 6.64
CA SER A 255 32.17 30.08 7.32
C SER A 255 31.49 31.44 7.58
N GLN A 256 31.15 31.78 8.83
CA GLN A 256 31.88 32.58 9.83
C GLN A 256 31.85 34.13 9.64
N GLY A 257 31.45 34.83 10.71
CA GLY A 257 31.78 36.25 11.00
C GLY A 257 30.55 37.13 11.28
N GLY A 258 30.08 37.26 12.54
CA GLY A 258 30.27 38.46 13.39
C GLY A 258 29.22 39.56 13.07
N VAL A 259 28.38 40.06 13.97
CA VAL A 259 28.68 40.86 15.18
C VAL A 259 27.38 41.02 16.00
N ARG A 260 27.51 41.05 17.33
CA ARG A 260 26.48 41.38 18.35
C ARG A 260 25.88 42.79 18.14
N PHE A 261 24.61 43.02 18.46
CA PHE A 261 24.19 44.20 19.25
C PHE A 261 22.85 43.98 19.96
N SER A 262 22.76 44.56 21.16
CA SER A 262 21.69 44.40 22.16
C SER A 262 20.46 45.28 21.93
N SER A 263 19.35 44.80 22.49
CA SER A 263 18.09 45.40 22.96
C SER A 263 17.80 46.92 22.89
N SER A 264 16.51 47.18 22.58
CA SER A 264 15.60 48.25 23.06
C SER A 264 15.54 49.60 22.34
N GLN A 265 14.36 49.94 21.77
CA GLN A 265 13.66 51.25 21.87
C GLN A 265 12.33 51.21 21.04
N THR A 266 11.16 51.18 21.70
CA THR A 266 10.17 52.27 21.92
C THR A 266 9.31 52.69 20.72
N LEU A 267 8.02 52.35 20.82
CA LEU A 267 6.91 52.95 20.07
C LEU A 267 6.28 54.08 20.93
N PRO A 268 6.00 55.27 20.38
CA PRO A 268 5.14 56.24 21.03
C PRO A 268 3.65 56.01 20.68
N ALA A 269 2.82 56.35 21.66
CA ALA A 269 1.36 56.24 21.67
C ALA A 269 0.68 57.49 21.10
N GLU A 270 -0.53 57.33 20.58
CA GLU A 270 -1.54 58.41 20.55
C GLU A 270 -2.86 57.93 21.18
N ARG A 271 -3.22 58.58 22.31
CA ARG A 271 -4.57 58.70 22.88
C ARG A 271 -5.32 59.71 21.99
N GLY A 272 -6.59 59.58 21.60
CA GLY A 272 -7.78 59.19 22.37
C GLY A 272 -8.54 60.46 22.79
N ALA A 273 -9.77 60.66 22.29
CA ALA A 273 -10.95 61.16 23.02
C ALA A 273 -12.12 61.59 22.09
N ALA A 274 -13.30 61.05 22.38
CA ALA A 274 -14.65 61.52 21.97
C ALA A 274 -15.09 62.72 22.86
N PRO A 275 -16.38 63.15 23.02
CA PRO A 275 -17.65 62.72 22.42
C PRO A 275 -18.69 63.86 22.13
N GLN A 276 -19.89 63.45 21.67
CA GLN A 276 -21.26 63.86 22.10
C GLN A 276 -22.26 64.29 20.99
N ARG A 277 -23.47 63.74 21.12
CA ARG A 277 -24.71 63.97 20.34
C ARG A 277 -25.33 65.35 20.65
N PRO A 278 -26.36 65.80 19.90
CA PRO A 278 -27.73 65.55 20.34
C PRO A 278 -28.75 65.25 19.21
N SER A 279 -29.99 65.11 19.65
CA SER A 279 -31.17 64.38 19.17
C SER A 279 -32.18 65.13 18.27
N LEU A 280 -33.00 64.33 17.56
CA LEU A 280 -34.44 64.48 17.22
C LEU A 280 -34.94 65.67 16.38
N GLY A 281 -35.74 65.37 15.34
CA GLY A 281 -36.95 66.17 15.03
C GLY A 281 -37.32 66.37 13.56
N ASN A 282 -38.45 65.76 13.16
CA ASN A 282 -39.50 66.22 12.22
C ASN A 282 -39.35 66.23 10.68
N ARG A 283 -40.33 65.54 10.06
CA ARG A 283 -40.99 65.79 8.75
C ARG A 283 -41.67 67.19 8.72
N PRO A 284 -41.91 67.86 7.57
CA PRO A 284 -42.88 67.51 6.49
C PRO A 284 -42.26 67.71 5.08
N GLY A 285 -42.79 67.27 3.93
CA GLY A 285 -44.12 67.38 3.32
C GLY A 285 -44.00 68.18 2.01
N GLY A 286 -44.62 67.70 0.91
CA GLY A 286 -44.72 68.39 -0.40
C GLY A 286 -43.56 68.05 -1.35
N GLY A 287 -43.76 67.63 -2.61
CA GLY A 287 -44.90 67.79 -3.49
C GLY A 287 -44.49 68.63 -4.70
N MET A 288 -44.89 68.15 -5.88
CA MET A 288 -45.00 68.85 -7.18
C MET A 288 -43.90 68.66 -8.25
N VAL A 289 -44.43 68.08 -9.33
CA VAL A 289 -44.12 68.07 -10.78
C VAL A 289 -42.88 67.35 -11.27
#